data_AF-A0A820NNP1-F1
#
_entry.id   AF-A0A820NNP1-F1
#
_cell.length_a   1.000
_cell.length_b   1.000
_cell.length_c   1.000
_cell.angle_alpha   90.00
_cell.angle_beta   90.00
_cell.angle_gamma   90.00
#
_symmetry.space_group_name_H-M   'P 1'
#
loop_
_entity.id
_entity.type
_entity.pdbx_description
1 polymer ?
#
loop_
_entity_poly.entity_id
_entity_poly.type
_entity_poly.pdbx_seq_one_letter_code
_entity_poly.pdbx_strand_id
1 'polypeptide(L)'
;MFAIVFMAFLSLFYLLFISKLSSCSSLLNTAQMLFEMTLMKFDASQIMGADAFLGPFCFALFMFLVVFVCLSMFVSIISDSFRHAKDNQKEDQTMLSFMLKKFLRWTGT
;
A
#
# COMPACT_ATOMS: atom_id res chain seq x y z
N MET A 1 6.15 -4.60 8.92
CA MET A 1 6.09 -3.15 9.17
C MET A 1 4.68 -2.60 8.95
N PHE A 2 4.08 -2.79 7.76
CA PHE A 2 2.70 -2.36 7.44
C PHE A 2 1.64 -2.80 8.48
N ALA A 3 1.57 -4.08 8.82
CA ALA A 3 0.56 -4.59 9.75
C ALA A 3 0.61 -3.94 11.16
N ILE A 4 1.82 -3.59 11.64
CA ILE A 4 2.00 -2.94 12.95
C ILE A 4 1.51 -1.49 12.89
N VAL A 5 1.90 -0.76 11.82
CA VAL A 5 1.44 0.61 11.58
C VAL A 5 -0.08 0.64 11.42
N PHE A 6 -0.63 -0.28 10.63
CA PHE A 6 -2.06 -0.42 10.43
C PHE A 6 -2.80 -0.71 11.75
N MET A 7 -2.31 -1.63 12.58
CA MET A 7 -2.92 -1.90 13.88
C MET A 7 -2.82 -0.72 14.86
N ALA A 8 -1.73 0.05 14.84
CA ALA A 8 -1.59 1.25 15.66
C ALA A 8 -2.60 2.34 15.26
N PHE A 9 -2.80 2.56 13.96
CA PHE A 9 -3.82 3.49 13.47
C PHE A 9 -5.24 2.98 13.72
N LEU A 10 -5.46 1.67 13.61
CA LEU A 10 -6.74 1.05 13.91
C LEU A 10 -7.13 1.23 15.37
N SER A 11 -6.21 1.00 16.31
CA SER A 11 -6.47 1.21 17.74
C SER A 11 -6.64 2.69 18.09
N LEU A 12 -5.88 3.59 17.46
CA LEU A 12 -6.05 5.05 17.61
C LEU A 12 -7.44 5.51 17.13
N PHE A 13 -7.85 5.10 15.92
CA PHE A 13 -9.17 5.45 15.37
C PHE A 13 -10.30 4.85 16.19
N TYR A 14 -10.14 3.59 16.62
CA TYR A 14 -11.09 2.95 17.52
C TYR A 14 -11.27 3.81 18.77
N LEU A 15 -10.20 4.22 19.44
CA LEU A 15 -10.29 5.01 20.67
C LEU A 15 -10.88 6.41 20.45
N LEU A 16 -10.57 7.05 19.32
CA LEU A 16 -10.99 8.43 19.03
C LEU A 16 -12.46 8.51 18.59
N PHE A 17 -12.96 7.48 17.90
CA PHE A 17 -14.32 7.47 17.32
C PHE A 17 -15.29 6.48 17.96
N ILE A 18 -14.89 5.69 18.97
CA ILE A 18 -15.75 4.74 19.69
C ILE A 18 -17.05 5.38 20.19
N SER A 19 -16.97 6.60 20.73
CA SER A 19 -18.12 7.29 21.33
C SER A 19 -18.94 8.09 20.33
N LYS A 20 -18.50 8.21 19.07
CA LYS A 20 -19.07 9.12 18.08
C LYS A 20 -19.67 8.41 16.87
N LEU A 21 -19.20 7.21 16.54
CA LEU A 21 -19.66 6.44 15.38
C LEU A 21 -20.15 5.05 15.81
N SER A 22 -21.40 4.73 15.50
CA SER A 22 -21.95 3.37 15.67
C SER A 22 -21.13 2.32 14.89
N SER A 23 -20.55 2.72 13.74
CA SER A 23 -19.65 1.89 12.93
C SER A 23 -18.34 1.51 13.63
N CYS A 24 -17.97 2.20 14.72
CA CYS A 24 -16.81 1.86 15.55
C CYS A 24 -17.15 0.96 16.75
N SER A 25 -18.36 0.38 16.83
CA SER A 25 -18.78 -0.43 17.98
C SER A 25 -17.94 -1.70 18.23
N SER A 26 -17.12 -2.12 17.28
CA SER A 26 -16.21 -3.26 17.43
C SER A 26 -14.92 -3.02 16.67
N LEU A 27 -13.84 -3.62 17.15
CA LEU A 27 -12.52 -3.55 16.50
C LEU A 27 -12.60 -3.98 15.02
N LEU A 28 -13.40 -5.02 14.73
CA LEU A 28 -13.60 -5.55 13.38
C LEU A 28 -14.32 -4.56 12.45
N ASN A 29 -15.39 -3.93 12.93
CA ASN A 29 -16.12 -2.91 12.16
C ASN A 29 -15.26 -1.67 11.91
N THR A 30 -14.43 -1.32 12.90
CA THR A 30 -13.46 -0.23 12.76
C THR A 30 -12.40 -0.58 11.72
N ALA A 31 -11.89 -1.82 11.72
CA ALA A 31 -11.00 -2.31 10.67
C ALA A 31 -11.64 -2.19 9.28
N GLN A 32 -12.89 -2.60 9.14
CA GLN A 32 -13.65 -2.50 7.89
C GLN A 32 -13.81 -1.04 7.45
N MET A 33 -14.15 -0.15 8.37
CA MET A 33 -14.24 1.29 8.13
C MET A 33 -12.89 1.88 7.67
N LEU A 34 -11.77 1.50 8.28
CA LEU A 34 -10.43 1.90 7.85
C LEU A 34 -10.10 1.40 6.43
N PHE A 35 -10.51 0.18 6.08
CA PHE A 35 -10.35 -0.34 4.72
C PHE A 35 -11.21 0.43 3.71
N GLU A 36 -12.47 0.75 4.05
CA GLU A 36 -13.34 1.57 3.20
C GLU A 36 -12.78 2.99 3.02
N MET A 37 -12.20 3.58 4.07
CA MET A 37 -11.51 4.86 4.01
C MET A 37 -10.26 4.78 3.11
N THR A 38 -9.50 3.69 3.19
CA THR A 38 -8.32 3.46 2.34
C THR A 38 -8.69 3.30 0.87
N LEU A 39 -9.82 2.63 0.59
CA LEU A 39 -10.40 2.47 -0.74
C LEU A 39 -11.14 3.73 -1.22
N MET A 40 -11.19 4.78 -0.39
CA MET A 40 -11.92 6.04 -0.64
C MET A 40 -13.43 5.84 -0.90
N LYS A 41 -14.00 4.69 -0.48
CA LYS A 41 -15.42 4.37 -0.60
C LYS A 41 -16.23 4.79 0.62
N PHE A 42 -15.57 5.30 1.65
CA PHE A 42 -16.20 5.66 2.92
C PHE A 42 -16.93 7.01 2.84
N ASP A 43 -18.14 7.05 3.40
CA ASP A 43 -19.00 8.23 3.43
C ASP A 43 -18.53 9.22 4.51
N ALA A 44 -17.76 10.24 4.10
CA ALA A 44 -17.19 11.26 4.99
C ALA A 44 -18.26 12.09 5.75
N SER A 45 -19.52 12.03 5.30
CA SER A 45 -20.69 12.63 5.96
C SER A 45 -20.85 12.17 7.41
N GLN A 46 -20.54 10.91 7.70
CA GLN A 46 -20.65 10.35 9.05
C GLN A 46 -19.57 10.89 10.00
N ILE A 47 -18.35 11.11 9.50
CA ILE A 47 -17.25 11.70 10.29
C ILE A 47 -17.48 13.20 10.49
N MET A 48 -18.03 13.91 9.49
CA MET A 48 -18.37 15.33 9.63
C MET A 48 -19.45 15.59 10.68
N GLY A 49 -20.42 14.67 10.83
CA GLY A 49 -21.46 14.77 11.85
C GLY A 49 -20.99 14.54 13.29
N ALA A 50 -19.84 13.89 13.48
CA ALA A 50 -19.29 13.58 14.81
C ALA A 50 -18.56 14.79 15.44
N ASP A 51 -17.70 15.45 14.67
CA ASP A 51 -16.95 16.65 15.08
C ASP A 51 -16.50 17.44 13.84
N ALA A 52 -16.94 18.70 13.73
CA ALA A 52 -16.73 19.55 12.56
C ALA A 52 -15.26 19.90 12.24
N PHE A 53 -14.37 19.79 13.23
CA PHE A 53 -12.95 20.17 13.08
C PHE A 53 -12.00 18.98 13.21
N LEU A 54 -12.17 18.18 14.27
CA LEU A 54 -11.26 17.07 14.58
C LEU A 54 -11.44 15.89 13.60
N GLY A 55 -12.68 15.63 13.17
CA GLY A 55 -13.02 14.60 12.19
C GLY A 55 -12.28 14.75 10.85
N PRO A 56 -12.44 15.87 10.12
CA PRO A 56 -11.78 16.05 8.82
C PRO A 56 -10.25 16.14 8.94
N PHE A 57 -9.70 16.68 10.03
CA PHE A 57 -8.25 16.71 10.24
C PHE A 57 -7.66 15.31 10.43
N CYS A 58 -8.26 14.49 11.31
CA CYS A 58 -7.83 13.10 11.49
C CYS A 58 -8.01 12.26 10.21
N PHE A 59 -9.09 12.49 9.47
CA PHE A 59 -9.34 11.83 8.18
C PHE A 59 -8.27 12.19 7.13
N ALA A 60 -7.94 13.49 7.00
CA ALA A 60 -6.91 13.94 6.07
C ALA A 60 -5.52 13.37 6.43
N LEU A 61 -5.17 13.37 7.72
CA LEU A 61 -3.91 12.83 8.20
C LEU A 61 -3.81 11.32 7.99
N PHE A 62 -4.90 10.58 8.22
CA PHE A 62 -4.98 9.15 7.92
C PHE A 62 -4.86 8.87 6.42
N MET A 63 -5.58 9.62 5.58
CA MET A 63 -5.51 9.48 4.12
C MET A 63 -4.08 9.74 3.62
N PHE A 64 -3.40 10.77 4.14
CA PHE A 64 -2.01 11.05 3.78
C PHE A 64 -1.05 9.94 4.24
N LEU A 65 -1.10 9.52 5.49
CA LEU A 65 -0.15 8.53 6.01
C LEU A 65 -0.41 7.12 5.48
N VAL A 66 -1.65 6.64 5.49
CA VAL A 66 -1.93 5.24 5.16
C VAL A 66 -2.09 5.05 3.65
N VAL A 67 -2.86 5.90 2.98
CA VAL A 67 -3.07 5.74 1.53
C VAL A 67 -1.79 6.09 0.79
N PHE A 68 -1.22 7.29 0.98
CA PHE A 68 -0.03 7.66 0.20
C PHE A 68 1.22 6.89 0.62
N VAL A 69 1.58 6.84 1.91
CA VAL A 69 2.86 6.22 2.31
C VAL A 69 2.81 4.70 2.17
N CYS A 70 1.74 4.03 2.62
CA CYS A 70 1.71 2.57 2.52
C CYS A 70 1.55 2.08 1.08
N LEU A 71 0.67 2.68 0.26
CA LEU A 71 0.56 2.27 -1.15
C LEU A 71 1.86 2.57 -1.90
N SER A 72 2.50 3.71 -1.67
CA SER A 72 3.78 4.03 -2.32
C SER A 72 4.87 3.02 -1.95
N MET A 73 4.91 2.57 -0.68
CA MET A 73 5.85 1.54 -0.25
C MET A 73 5.55 0.19 -0.93
N PHE A 74 4.29 -0.23 -1.01
CA PHE A 74 3.93 -1.47 -1.71
C PHE A 74 4.28 -1.41 -3.19
N VAL A 75 3.95 -0.30 -3.88
CA VAL A 75 4.30 -0.09 -5.28
C VAL A 75 5.81 -0.10 -5.48
N SER A 76 6.58 0.50 -4.56
CA SER A 76 8.04 0.47 -4.62
C SER A 76 8.60 -0.94 -4.48
N ILE A 77 8.10 -1.75 -3.54
CA ILE A 77 8.55 -3.14 -3.35
C ILE A 77 8.21 -3.99 -4.59
N ILE A 78 7.01 -3.82 -5.14
CA ILE A 78 6.58 -4.53 -6.35
C ILE A 78 7.46 -4.09 -7.53
N SER A 79 7.67 -2.79 -7.71
CA SER A 79 8.51 -2.25 -8.78
C SER A 79 9.96 -2.71 -8.67
N ASP A 80 10.52 -2.80 -7.46
CA ASP A 80 11.86 -3.34 -7.22
C ASP A 80 11.92 -4.82 -7.62
N SER A 81 10.94 -5.61 -7.16
CA SER A 81 10.83 -7.03 -7.51
C SER A 81 10.73 -7.26 -9.01
N PHE A 82 9.94 -6.44 -9.72
CA PHE A 82 9.85 -6.49 -11.19
C PHE A 82 11.14 -6.08 -11.88
N ARG A 83 11.83 -5.06 -11.37
CA ARG A 83 13.14 -4.64 -11.91
C ARG A 83 14.17 -5.74 -11.72
N HIS A 84 14.20 -6.38 -10.55
CA HIS A 84 15.07 -7.49 -10.25
C HIS A 84 14.81 -8.67 -11.19
N ALA A 85 13.56 -9.08 -11.38
CA ALA A 85 13.21 -10.16 -12.32
C ALA A 85 13.59 -9.82 -13.77
N LYS A 86 13.39 -8.57 -14.19
CA LYS A 86 13.75 -8.10 -15.54
C LYS A 86 15.27 -8.03 -15.75
N ASP A 87 16.03 -7.71 -14.71
CA ASP A 87 17.50 -7.67 -14.79
C ASP A 87 18.08 -9.07 -14.98
N ASN A 88 17.59 -10.06 -14.21
CA ASN A 88 17.95 -11.47 -14.40
C ASN A 88 17.62 -11.97 -15.83
N GLN A 89 16.47 -11.57 -16.38
CA GLN A 89 16.11 -11.93 -17.76
C GLN A 89 17.04 -11.28 -18.80
N LYS A 90 17.50 -10.05 -18.55
CA LYS A 90 18.46 -9.37 -19.44
C LYS A 90 19.84 -10.01 -19.35
N GLU A 91 20.31 -10.38 -18.17
CA GLU A 91 21.57 -11.09 -17.99
C GLU A 91 21.58 -12.43 -18.73
N ASP A 92 20.50 -13.21 -18.61
CA ASP A 92 20.34 -14.49 -19.33
C ASP A 92 20.35 -14.29 -20.86
N GLN A 93 19.60 -13.30 -21.37
CA GLN A 93 19.62 -12.92 -22.80
C GLN A 93 21.01 -12.48 -23.28
N THR A 94 21.73 -11.70 -22.48
CA THR A 94 23.11 -11.32 -22.82
C THR A 94 24.03 -12.53 -22.84
N MET A 95 23.96 -13.44 -21.86
CA MET A 95 24.75 -14.69 -21.85
C MET A 95 24.46 -15.54 -23.08
N LEU A 96 23.20 -15.74 -23.45
CA LEU A 96 22.81 -16.47 -24.65
C LEU A 96 23.37 -15.83 -25.92
N SER A 97 23.32 -14.49 -26.02
CA SER A 97 23.91 -13.77 -27.15
C SER A 97 25.45 -13.92 -27.20
N PHE A 98 26.14 -13.94 -26.05
CA PHE A 98 27.57 -14.20 -25.96
C PHE A 98 27.92 -15.64 -26.34
N MET A 99 27.15 -16.62 -25.89
CA MET A 99 27.32 -18.04 -26.23
C MET A 99 27.08 -18.28 -27.71
N LEU A 100 26.02 -17.72 -28.30
CA LEU A 100 25.74 -17.78 -29.73
C LEU A 100 26.85 -17.11 -30.55
N LYS A 101 27.33 -15.94 -30.14
CA LYS A 101 28.42 -15.25 -30.82
C LYS A 101 29.74 -16.04 -30.78
N LYS A 102 30.01 -16.74 -29.67
CA LYS A 102 31.16 -17.64 -29.53
C LYS A 102 31.01 -18.91 -30.37
N PHE A 103 29.81 -19.46 -30.45
CA PHE A 103 29.49 -20.61 -31.29
C PHE A 103 29.62 -20.28 -32.78
N LEU A 104 29.03 -19.17 -33.24
CA LEU A 104 29.19 -18.70 -34.63
C LEU A 104 30.66 -18.50 -35.01
N ARG A 105 31.46 -17.92 -34.11
CA ARG A 105 32.90 -17.73 -34.31
C ARG A 105 33.68 -19.04 -34.40
N TRP A 106 33.19 -20.11 -33.76
CA TRP A 106 33.81 -21.44 -33.83
C TRP A 106 33.42 -22.19 -35.11
N THR A 107 32.22 -21.96 -35.64
CA THR A 107 31.72 -22.62 -36.88
C THR A 107 32.23 -21.99 -38.19
N GLY A 108 33.15 -21.01 -38.13
CA GLY A 108 33.93 -20.59 -39.30
C GLY A 108 33.13 -19.86 -40.39
N THR A 109 32.36 -18.83 -40.01
CA THR A 109 32.00 -17.71 -40.90
C THR A 109 32.36 -16.41 -40.23
#